data_AF-A0A820MCG0-F1
#
_entry.id   AF-A0A820MCG0-F1
#
_cell.length_a   1.000
_cell.length_b   1.000
_cell.length_c   1.000
_cell.angle_alpha   90.00
_cell.angle_beta   90.00
_cell.angle_gamma   90.00
#
_symmetry.space_group_name_H-M   'P 1'
#
loop_
_entity.id
_entity.type
_entity.pdbx_description
1 polymer ?
#
loop_
_entity_poly.entity_id
_entity_poly.type
_entity_poly.pdbx_seq_one_letter_code
_entity_poly.pdbx_strand_id
1 'polypeptide(L)' 'MGAPLAPVIADIFMSHLETTLMDRLTQSGVCEWYRYVDDTFVFINKDAN' A
#
# COMPACT_ATOMS: atom_id res chain seq x y z
N MET A 1 18.53 2.92 -0.30
CA MET A 1 19.15 2.20 -1.43
C MET A 1 20.65 2.06 -1.19
N GLY A 2 21.27 0.93 -1.55
CA GLY A 2 22.71 0.69 -1.40
C GLY A 2 23.07 -0.64 -0.73
N ALA A 3 22.20 -1.17 0.13
CA ALA A 3 22.33 -2.53 0.66
C ALA A 3 21.55 -3.54 -0.22
N PRO A 4 22.11 -4.71 -0.52
CA PRO A 4 21.52 -5.67 -1.46
C PRO A 4 20.18 -6.26 -0.96
N LEU A 5 19.98 -6.32 0.36
CA LEU A 5 18.74 -6.83 0.97
C LEU A 5 17.69 -5.75 1.26
N ALA A 6 18.06 -4.47 1.14
CA ALA A 6 17.15 -3.38 1.46
C ALA A 6 15.84 -3.40 0.66
N PRO A 7 15.82 -3.74 -0.65
CA PRO A 7 14.57 -3.79 -1.42
C PRO A 7 13.59 -4.85 -0.87
N VAL A 8 14.11 -6.01 -0.47
CA VAL A 8 13.30 -7.11 0.09
C VAL A 8 12.73 -6.71 1.45
N ILE A 9 13.55 -6.11 2.30
CA ILE A 9 13.11 -5.64 3.62
C ILE A 9 12.04 -4.55 3.48
N ALA A 10 12.23 -3.62 2.53
CA ALA A 10 11.24 -2.58 2.24
C ALA A 10 9.91 -3.19 1.79
N ASP A 11 9.94 -4.18 0.89
CA ASP A 11 8.72 -4.82 0.41
C ASP A 11 7.98 -5.62 1.49
N ILE A 12 8.70 -6.32 2.38
CA ILE A 12 8.12 -6.99 3.54
C ILE A 12 7.43 -5.98 4.47
N PHE A 13 8.12 -4.89 4.79
CA PHE A 13 7.56 -3.84 5.66
C PHE A 13 6.31 -3.21 5.03
N MET A 14 6.37 -2.85 3.75
CA MET A 14 5.26 -2.25 3.03
C MET A 14 4.06 -3.21 2.92
N SER A 15 4.30 -4.50 2.71
CA SER A 15 3.23 -5.52 2.70
C SER A 15 2.53 -5.64 4.06
N HIS A 16 3.32 -5.60 5.15
CA HIS A 16 2.76 -5.63 6.50
C HIS A 16 1.95 -4.36 6.83
N LEU A 17 2.47 -3.20 6.44
CA LEU A 17 1.79 -1.92 6.61
C LEU A 17 0.47 -1.88 5.83
N GLU A 18 0.50 -2.33 4.57
CA GLU A 18 -0.67 -2.43 3.70
C GLU A 18 -1.75 -3.32 4.31
N THR A 19 -1.38 -4.53 4.77
CA THR A 19 -2.33 -5.45 5.43
C THR A 19 -2.95 -4.82 6.69
N THR A 20 -2.16 -4.08 7.46
CA THR A 20 -2.61 -3.43 8.70
C THR A 20 -3.57 -2.27 8.44
N LEU A 21 -3.42 -1.59 7.30
CA LEU A 21 -4.21 -0.42 6.94
C LEU A 21 -5.37 -0.72 5.98
N MET A 22 -5.38 -1.90 5.33
CA MET A 22 -6.33 -2.23 4.26
C MET A 22 -7.79 -2.05 4.68
N ASP A 23 -8.15 -2.46 5.90
CA ASP A 23 -9.51 -2.29 6.43
C ASP A 23 -9.91 -0.80 6.49
N ARG A 24 -8.99 0.07 6.95
CA ARG A 24 -9.22 1.52 7.03
C ARG A 24 -9.26 2.16 5.66
N LEU A 25 -8.40 1.72 4.74
CA LEU A 25 -8.36 2.19 3.35
C LEU A 25 -9.67 1.86 2.64
N THR A 26 -10.16 0.62 2.81
CA THR A 26 -11.45 0.17 2.25
C THR A 26 -12.62 0.96 2.83
N GLN A 27 -12.62 1.22 4.15
CA GLN A 27 -13.62 2.09 4.79
C GLN A 27 -13.55 3.54 4.30
N SER A 28 -12.36 4.01 3.93
CA SER A 28 -12.13 5.33 3.31
C SER A 28 -12.46 5.35 1.82
N GLY A 29 -13.05 4.26 1.30
CA GLY A 29 -13.54 4.14 -0.06
C GLY A 29 -12.48 3.85 -1.13
N VAL A 30 -11.30 3.37 -0.72
CA VAL A 30 -10.37 2.73 -1.67
C VAL A 30 -11.02 1.46 -2.21
N CYS A 31 -11.14 1.36 -3.53
CA CYS A 31 -11.74 0.22 -4.23
C CYS A 31 -10.68 -0.76 -4.72
N GLU A 32 -9.58 -0.24 -5.25
CA GLU A 32 -8.48 -1.02 -5.79
C GLU A 32 -7.16 -0.36 -5.39
N TRP A 33 -6.17 -1.18 -5.07
CA TRP A 33 -4.86 -0.77 -4.59
C TRP A 33 -3.78 -1.61 -5.27
N TYR A 34 -2.86 -0.93 -5.96
CA TYR A 34 -1.68 -1.52 -6.58
C TYR A 34 -0.44 -0.85 -6.02
N ARG A 35 0.60 -1.63 -5.71
CA ARG A 35 1.83 -1.13 -5.11
C ARG A 35 3.07 -1.68 -5.80
N TYR A 36 4.08 -0.85 -6.00
CA TYR A 36 5.43 -1.23 -6.38
C TYR A 36 6.43 -0.59 -5.43
N VAL A 37 6.89 -1.37 -4.43
CA VAL A 37 7.80 -0.92 -3.35
C VAL A 37 7.27 0.35 -2.65
N ASP A 38 7.67 1.53 -3.09
CA ASP A 38 7.31 2.86 -2.58
C ASP A 38 6.18 3.55 -3.35
N ASP A 39 5.90 3.16 -4.60
CA ASP A 39 4.84 3.73 -5.42
C ASP A 39 3.50 3.01 -5.19
N THR A 40 2.42 3.78 -5.18
CA THR A 40 1.05 3.25 -5.12
C THR A 40 0.17 3.85 -6.21
N PHE A 41 -0.70 3.01 -6.77
CA PHE A 41 -1.73 3.38 -7.72
C PHE A 41 -3.08 2.90 -7.18
N VAL A 42 -3.99 3.83 -6.94
CA VAL A 42 -5.18 3.59 -6.12
C VAL A 42 -6.42 4.15 -6.81
N PHE A 43 -7.47 3.36 -6.87
CA PHE A 43 -8.80 3.82 -7.28
C PHE A 43 -9.64 4.07 -6.04
N ILE A 44 -10.26 5.25 -5.96
CA ILE A 44 -11.07 5.69 -4.82
C ILE A 44 -12.46 6.04 -5.33
N ASN A 45 -13.49 5.59 -4.61
CA ASN A 45 -14.86 5.98 -4.87
C ASN A 45 -15.00 7.50 -4.69
N LYS A 46 -15.57 8.16 -5.69
CA LYS A 46 -15.78 9.62 -5.66
C LYS A 46 -16.65 10.08 -4.48
N ASP A 47 -17.59 9.24 -4.07
CA ASP A 47 -18.53 9.51 -2.98
C ASP A 47 -18.02 8.99 -1.62
N ALA A 48 -16.78 8.50 -1.59
CA ALA A 48 -16.10 8.19 -0.35
C ALA A 48 -15.87 9.46 0.46
N ASN A 49 -16.14 9.35 1.75
CA ASN A 49 -16.33 10.44 2.70
C ASN A 49 -15.15 11.42 2.80
#